data_AF-A0A3Q0QT48-F1
#
_entry.id   AF-A0A3Q0QT48-F1
#
_cell.length_a   1.000
_cell.length_b   1.000
_cell.length_c   1.000
_cell.angle_alpha   90.00
_cell.angle_beta   90.00
_cell.angle_gamma   90.00
#
_symmetry.space_group_name_H-M   'P 1'
#
loop_
_entity.id
_entity.type
_entity.pdbx_description
1 polymer ?
#
loop_
_entity_poly.entity_id
_entity_poly.type
_entity_poly.pdbx_seq_one_letter_code
_entity_poly.pdbx_strand_id
1 'polypeptide(L)'
;VCCSGECVLTVTPREKTDGMELNFQQNMSDAMAVLPKLSTGLDVNVRFTGVTDFEYTPECIVFDLLDIPLYHGWLVDPQSPEMVAAVGKLSYNQLVEKIINYKHSADSSRVSEGLVAEQFLESTATQLSYHGLCELNTTAREGEISVFFRNNHFSTMIKHKGHLYLLVTDQGFLQEESVVWESLHNVEGDGNFCDSDFRLCHPPQRAPSTSNPPSAQEQQRQIDQDYLVAVSLQQQQGGAPGPLSDLELARQLQQEEYQQQQQLQQQQQLQQQGSAQGQGSQQTRRRDKDSDCALL
;
A
#
# COMPACT_ATOMS: atom_id res chain seq x y z
N VAL A 1 17.30 -18.73 15.05
CA VAL A 1 18.19 -18.73 16.23
C VAL A 1 19.51 -19.45 15.96
N CYS A 2 19.53 -20.69 15.44
CA CYS A 2 20.80 -21.42 15.20
C CYS A 2 21.76 -20.70 14.21
N CYS A 3 21.27 -20.21 13.07
CA CYS A 3 22.15 -19.54 12.09
C CYS A 3 22.71 -18.20 12.61
N SER A 4 21.90 -17.41 13.32
CA SER A 4 22.35 -16.14 13.91
C SER A 4 23.41 -16.35 15.01
N GLY A 5 23.25 -17.39 15.82
CA GLY A 5 24.23 -17.74 16.86
C GLY A 5 25.59 -18.15 16.29
N GLU A 6 25.61 -18.93 15.20
CA GLU A 6 26.85 -19.28 14.50
C GLU A 6 27.51 -18.06 13.86
N CYS A 7 26.74 -17.18 13.21
CA CYS A 7 27.28 -15.93 12.65
C CYS A 7 27.93 -15.05 13.72
N VAL A 8 27.26 -14.83 14.87
CA VAL A 8 27.80 -14.03 15.99
C VAL A 8 29.12 -14.62 16.52
N LEU A 9 29.22 -15.95 16.59
CA LEU A 9 30.45 -16.64 17.04
C LEU A 9 31.60 -16.56 16.02
N THR A 10 31.30 -16.32 14.75
CA THR A 10 32.32 -16.15 13.70
C THR A 10 32.82 -14.70 13.55
N VAL A 11 32.19 -13.73 14.21
CA VAL A 11 32.61 -12.33 14.17
C VAL A 11 33.99 -12.21 14.82
N THR A 12 34.97 -11.72 14.08
CA THR A 12 36.30 -11.41 14.59
C THR A 12 36.42 -9.93 14.94
N PRO A 13 37.13 -9.56 16.03
CA PRO A 13 37.34 -8.17 16.39
C PRO A 13 38.05 -7.41 15.26
N ARG A 14 37.55 -6.20 14.95
CA ARG A 14 38.09 -5.34 13.88
C ARG A 14 39.51 -4.84 14.17
N GLU A 15 39.89 -4.70 15.44
CA GLU A 15 41.24 -4.27 15.86
C GLU A 15 41.70 -5.00 17.14
N LYS A 16 42.98 -5.44 17.16
CA LYS A 16 43.58 -6.21 18.26
C LYS A 16 44.30 -5.30 19.25
N THR A 17 43.53 -4.69 20.14
CA THR A 17 44.07 -3.95 21.30
C THR A 17 43.46 -4.55 22.56
N ASP A 18 44.28 -4.91 23.56
CA ASP A 18 43.84 -5.71 24.73
C ASP A 18 42.60 -5.16 25.48
N GLY A 19 42.41 -3.83 25.51
CA GLY A 19 41.23 -3.19 26.10
C GLY A 19 39.96 -3.28 25.24
N MET A 20 40.09 -3.40 23.92
CA MET A 20 38.98 -3.60 22.99
C MET A 20 38.52 -5.06 22.97
N GLU A 21 39.42 -6.00 23.27
CA GLU A 21 39.08 -7.43 23.32
C GLU A 21 38.14 -7.77 24.49
N LEU A 22 38.33 -7.10 25.64
CA LEU A 22 37.40 -7.21 26.77
C LEU A 22 36.03 -6.60 26.47
N ASN A 23 35.99 -5.44 25.80
CA ASN A 23 34.75 -4.81 25.34
C ASN A 23 34.03 -5.73 24.34
N PHE A 24 34.77 -6.29 23.38
CA PHE A 24 34.23 -7.22 22.40
C PHE A 24 33.68 -8.51 23.04
N GLN A 25 34.39 -9.09 24.01
CA GLN A 25 33.90 -10.26 24.76
C GLN A 25 32.63 -9.94 25.55
N GLN A 26 32.57 -8.76 26.17
CA GLN A 26 31.37 -8.32 26.87
C GLN A 26 30.20 -8.14 25.89
N ASN A 27 30.43 -7.50 24.75
CA ASN A 27 29.42 -7.32 23.72
C ASN A 27 28.90 -8.67 23.18
N MET A 28 29.78 -9.65 23.00
CA MET A 28 29.40 -10.99 22.57
C MET A 28 28.57 -11.73 23.62
N SER A 29 28.92 -11.60 24.90
CA SER A 29 28.14 -12.15 26.02
C SER A 29 26.74 -11.54 26.07
N ASP A 30 26.66 -10.21 25.94
CA ASP A 30 25.39 -9.48 25.96
C ASP A 30 24.53 -9.85 24.75
N ALA A 31 25.13 -9.96 23.56
CA ALA A 31 24.45 -10.44 22.36
C ALA A 31 23.85 -11.84 22.54
N MET A 32 24.64 -12.78 23.10
CA MET A 32 24.20 -14.15 23.37
C MET A 32 23.02 -14.20 24.36
N ALA A 33 23.00 -13.31 25.34
CA ALA A 33 21.89 -13.19 26.28
C ALA A 33 20.60 -12.66 25.61
N VAL A 34 20.73 -11.85 24.56
CA VAL A 34 19.61 -11.23 23.85
C VAL A 34 19.11 -12.05 22.64
N LEU A 35 19.92 -12.95 22.07
CA LEU A 35 19.51 -13.80 20.94
C LEU A 35 18.15 -14.52 21.12
N PRO A 36 17.80 -15.05 22.31
CA PRO A 36 16.47 -15.63 22.51
C PRO A 36 15.34 -14.60 22.38
N LYS A 37 15.57 -13.36 22.82
CA LYS A 37 14.57 -12.28 22.77
C LYS A 37 14.22 -11.86 21.34
N LEU A 38 15.15 -12.00 20.39
CA LEU A 38 14.87 -11.76 18.97
C LEU A 38 13.69 -12.59 18.44
N SER A 39 13.40 -13.73 19.06
CA SER A 39 12.24 -14.56 18.69
C SER A 39 10.93 -14.15 19.36
N THR A 40 10.99 -13.44 20.48
CA THR A 40 9.81 -13.08 21.30
C THR A 40 9.45 -11.60 21.21
N GLY A 41 10.31 -10.77 20.61
CA GLY A 41 10.16 -9.33 20.49
C GLY A 41 11.39 -8.59 21.02
N LEU A 42 11.81 -7.58 20.29
CA LEU A 42 12.95 -6.74 20.64
C LEU A 42 12.45 -5.36 21.08
N ASP A 43 12.82 -4.94 22.29
CA ASP A 43 12.47 -3.62 22.79
C ASP A 43 13.44 -2.57 22.23
N VAL A 44 12.90 -1.63 21.46
CA VAL A 44 13.66 -0.49 20.92
C VAL A 44 13.00 0.81 21.32
N ASN A 45 13.81 1.82 21.62
CA ASN A 45 13.32 3.16 21.94
C ASN A 45 13.93 4.17 20.98
N VAL A 46 13.10 4.70 20.08
CA VAL A 46 13.52 5.63 19.04
C VAL A 46 13.69 7.05 19.58
N ARG A 47 14.53 7.84 18.92
CA ARG A 47 14.57 9.31 19.04
C ARG A 47 14.14 9.92 17.72
N PHE A 48 13.42 11.02 17.78
CA PHE A 48 12.81 11.61 16.58
C PHE A 48 13.77 12.51 15.77
N THR A 49 15.06 12.50 16.09
CA THR A 49 16.07 13.44 15.57
C THR A 49 16.79 12.99 14.31
N GLY A 50 16.83 11.68 14.03
CA GLY A 50 17.56 11.12 12.90
C GLY A 50 17.15 9.67 12.65
N VAL A 51 17.40 9.13 11.45
CA VAL A 51 16.95 7.78 11.06
C VAL A 51 17.69 6.63 11.73
N THR A 52 18.84 6.90 12.37
CA THR A 52 19.67 5.93 13.11
C THR A 52 19.59 6.14 14.62
N ASP A 53 18.76 7.06 15.09
CA ASP A 53 18.84 7.53 16.47
C ASP A 53 17.97 6.66 17.39
N PHE A 54 18.58 5.64 17.97
CA PHE A 54 17.99 4.81 19.01
C PHE A 54 18.62 5.08 20.37
N GLU A 55 17.87 4.86 21.45
CA GLU A 55 18.47 4.68 22.76
C GLU A 55 19.27 3.38 22.79
N TYR A 56 20.52 3.46 23.25
CA TYR A 56 21.37 2.29 23.31
C TYR A 56 20.83 1.31 24.35
N THR A 57 20.39 0.16 23.86
CA THR A 57 19.92 -0.98 24.65
C THR A 57 20.82 -2.17 24.34
N PRO A 58 20.96 -3.14 25.27
CA PRO A 58 21.67 -4.39 25.00
C PRO A 58 21.14 -5.10 23.74
N GLU A 59 19.89 -4.89 23.41
CA GLU A 59 19.21 -5.37 22.22
C GLU A 59 19.82 -4.87 20.90
N CYS A 60 20.31 -3.63 20.86
CA CYS A 60 20.92 -3.07 19.66
C CYS A 60 22.30 -3.68 19.34
N ILE A 61 22.96 -4.29 20.33
CA ILE A 61 24.34 -4.80 20.21
C ILE A 61 24.48 -5.90 19.15
N VAL A 62 23.40 -6.64 18.90
CA VAL A 62 23.39 -7.71 17.89
C VAL A 62 23.57 -7.12 16.49
N PHE A 63 22.95 -5.96 16.23
CA PHE A 63 23.06 -5.28 14.94
C PHE A 63 24.46 -4.70 14.76
N ASP A 64 25.03 -4.10 15.82
CA ASP A 64 26.39 -3.58 15.81
C ASP A 64 27.44 -4.69 15.57
N LEU A 65 27.28 -5.86 16.19
CA LEU A 65 28.18 -7.00 16.01
C LEU A 65 28.09 -7.61 14.62
N LEU A 66 26.89 -7.65 14.03
CA LEU A 66 26.68 -8.16 12.69
C LEU A 66 26.98 -7.12 11.60
N ASP A 67 27.33 -5.89 11.98
CA ASP A 67 27.55 -4.74 11.10
C ASP A 67 26.32 -4.48 10.19
N ILE A 68 25.12 -4.69 10.74
CA ILE A 68 23.85 -4.47 10.05
C ILE A 68 23.26 -3.15 10.55
N PRO A 69 23.05 -2.15 9.68
CA PRO A 69 22.42 -0.90 10.10
C PRO A 69 20.98 -1.13 10.57
N LEU A 70 20.62 -0.52 11.70
CA LEU A 70 19.25 -0.41 12.16
C LEU A 70 18.73 1.00 11.87
N TYR A 71 17.59 1.08 11.18
CA TYR A 71 16.95 2.33 10.80
C TYR A 71 15.51 2.42 11.28
N HIS A 72 15.02 3.64 11.48
CA HIS A 72 13.60 3.97 11.58
C HIS A 72 13.31 5.24 10.76
N GLY A 73 12.04 5.47 10.43
CA GLY A 73 11.59 6.67 9.71
C GLY A 73 10.71 7.60 10.53
N TRP A 74 10.67 7.41 11.84
CA TRP A 74 9.85 8.21 12.75
C TRP A 74 10.57 9.50 13.17
N LEU A 75 10.59 10.50 12.28
CA LEU A 75 11.27 11.77 12.51
C LEU A 75 10.29 12.92 12.62
N VAL A 76 10.64 13.92 13.44
CA VAL A 76 9.94 15.20 13.46
C VAL A 76 10.30 16.01 12.21
N ASP A 77 9.31 16.65 11.60
CA ASP A 77 9.54 17.50 10.42
C ASP A 77 10.16 18.85 10.84
N PRO A 78 11.34 19.23 10.32
CA PRO A 78 11.94 20.53 10.57
C PRO A 78 11.09 21.72 10.12
N GLN A 79 10.12 21.50 9.21
CA GLN A 79 9.19 22.54 8.76
C GLN A 79 8.18 22.96 9.84
N SER A 80 7.96 22.15 10.88
CA SER A 80 7.07 22.45 12.00
C SER A 80 7.87 22.79 13.26
N PRO A 81 8.33 24.05 13.44
CA PRO A 81 9.19 24.44 14.56
C PRO A 81 8.52 24.23 15.93
N GLU A 82 7.20 24.30 15.99
CA GLU A 82 6.41 24.02 17.19
C GLU A 82 6.55 22.56 17.63
N MET A 83 6.45 21.61 16.69
CA MET A 83 6.66 20.18 16.98
C MET A 83 8.11 19.89 17.32
N VAL A 84 9.07 20.49 16.61
CA VAL A 84 10.50 20.35 16.91
C VAL A 84 10.82 20.84 18.32
N ALA A 85 10.26 21.98 18.74
CA ALA A 85 10.44 22.51 20.09
C ALA A 85 9.78 21.61 21.15
N ALA A 86 8.57 21.12 20.88
CA ALA A 86 7.83 20.26 21.80
C ALA A 86 8.47 18.87 21.97
N VAL A 87 8.98 18.26 20.90
CA VAL A 87 9.63 16.95 20.91
C VAL A 87 11.08 17.04 21.39
N GLY A 88 11.84 18.01 20.87
CA GLY A 88 13.25 18.21 21.21
C GLY A 88 14.12 17.00 20.85
N LYS A 89 14.96 16.55 21.81
CA LYS A 89 15.87 15.40 21.68
C LYS A 89 15.42 14.18 22.49
N LEU A 90 14.15 14.16 22.88
CA LEU A 90 13.59 13.12 23.73
C LEU A 90 13.42 11.82 22.93
N SER A 91 13.60 10.69 23.60
CA SER A 91 13.17 9.39 23.07
C SER A 91 11.66 9.23 23.21
N TYR A 92 11.07 8.23 22.55
CA TYR A 92 9.63 7.95 22.64
C TYR A 92 9.16 7.83 24.10
N ASN A 93 9.84 7.03 24.92
CA ASN A 93 9.49 6.87 26.34
C ASN A 93 9.53 8.21 27.11
N GLN A 94 10.57 9.01 26.89
CA GLN A 94 10.72 10.32 27.53
C GLN A 94 9.65 11.32 27.06
N LEU A 95 9.25 11.25 25.79
CA LEU A 95 8.23 12.11 25.23
C LEU A 95 6.85 11.79 25.81
N VAL A 96 6.51 10.51 25.94
CA VAL A 96 5.26 10.05 26.56
C VAL A 96 5.18 10.51 28.02
N GLU A 97 6.26 10.32 28.80
CA GLU A 97 6.33 10.81 30.18
C GLU A 97 6.16 12.33 30.26
N LYS A 98 6.80 13.08 29.34
CA LYS A 98 6.65 14.53 29.24
C LYS A 98 5.20 14.94 28.97
N ILE A 99 4.53 14.30 28.02
CA ILE A 99 3.12 14.58 27.69
C ILE A 99 2.23 14.41 28.92
N ILE A 100 2.38 13.30 29.65
CA ILE A 100 1.59 13.02 30.87
C ILE A 100 1.83 14.12 31.91
N ASN A 101 3.09 14.44 32.19
CA ASN A 101 3.44 15.48 33.17
C ASN A 101 2.89 16.86 32.77
N TYR A 102 2.92 17.19 31.48
CA TYR A 102 2.52 18.49 30.98
C TYR A 102 1.01 18.67 30.94
N LYS A 103 0.24 17.60 30.65
CA LYS A 103 -1.22 17.60 30.72
C LYS A 103 -1.77 17.91 32.11
N HIS A 104 -1.07 17.49 33.16
CA HIS A 104 -1.46 17.73 34.55
C HIS A 104 -0.83 19.00 35.15
N SER A 105 -0.08 19.76 34.37
CA SER A 105 0.55 21.00 34.82
C SER A 105 -0.47 22.14 34.97
N ALA A 106 -0.26 23.02 35.96
CA ALA A 106 -1.05 24.25 36.11
C ALA A 106 -0.58 25.37 35.15
N ASP A 107 0.58 25.22 34.52
CA ASP A 107 1.14 26.17 33.56
C ASP A 107 0.58 25.93 32.15
N SER A 108 -0.18 26.90 31.65
CA SER A 108 -0.82 26.85 30.32
C SER A 108 0.19 26.69 29.18
N SER A 109 1.42 27.17 29.33
CA SER A 109 2.45 27.05 28.29
C SER A 109 2.91 25.59 28.15
N ARG A 110 3.15 24.92 29.28
CA ARG A 110 3.49 23.49 29.32
C ARG A 110 2.35 22.63 28.81
N VAL A 111 1.11 22.95 29.19
CA VAL A 111 -0.06 22.24 28.66
C VAL A 111 -0.08 22.33 27.14
N SER A 112 0.08 23.53 26.56
CA SER A 112 0.14 23.71 25.11
C SER A 112 1.26 22.90 24.46
N GLU A 113 2.47 22.90 25.03
CA GLU A 113 3.60 22.11 24.52
C GLU A 113 3.32 20.60 24.57
N GLY A 114 2.66 20.14 25.64
CA GLY A 114 2.23 18.74 25.78
C GLY A 114 1.18 18.32 24.74
N LEU A 115 0.24 19.22 24.41
CA LEU A 115 -0.75 18.97 23.36
C LEU A 115 -0.09 18.87 21.97
N VAL A 116 0.89 19.73 21.67
CA VAL A 116 1.63 19.67 20.39
C VAL A 116 2.41 18.37 20.27
N ALA A 117 3.08 17.94 21.35
CA ALA A 117 3.79 16.66 21.39
C ALA A 117 2.84 15.46 21.24
N GLU A 118 1.65 15.51 21.84
CA GLU A 118 0.62 14.49 21.64
C GLU A 118 0.11 14.46 20.20
N GLN A 119 -0.22 15.62 19.62
CA GLN A 119 -0.65 15.74 18.24
C GLN A 119 0.41 15.17 17.27
N PHE A 120 1.69 15.36 17.56
CA PHE A 120 2.77 14.74 16.79
C PHE A 120 2.66 13.20 16.82
N LEU A 121 2.52 12.60 18.00
CA LEU A 121 2.40 11.14 18.13
C LEU A 121 1.12 10.60 17.46
N GLU A 122 0.01 11.32 17.55
CA GLU A 122 -1.24 10.94 16.91
C GLU A 122 -1.16 11.04 15.37
N SER A 123 -0.61 12.13 14.85
CA SER A 123 -0.48 12.34 13.40
C SER A 123 0.55 11.42 12.74
N THR A 124 1.53 10.92 13.51
CA THR A 124 2.58 10.01 13.04
C THR A 124 2.44 8.60 13.64
N ALA A 125 1.21 8.19 13.98
CA ALA A 125 0.93 6.90 14.60
C ALA A 125 1.39 5.68 13.77
N THR A 126 1.62 5.85 12.47
CA THR A 126 2.20 4.85 11.56
C THR A 126 3.73 4.69 11.70
N GLN A 127 4.34 5.40 12.65
CA GLN A 127 5.78 5.38 12.98
C GLN A 127 6.69 5.68 11.78
N LEU A 128 6.17 6.42 10.79
CA LEU A 128 6.90 6.82 9.59
C LEU A 128 6.39 8.20 9.15
N SER A 129 7.29 9.17 9.06
CA SER A 129 6.99 10.50 8.52
C SER A 129 7.57 10.67 7.12
N TYR A 130 7.01 11.57 6.32
CA TYR A 130 7.56 11.89 4.99
C TYR A 130 8.99 12.43 5.09
N HIS A 131 9.28 13.27 6.09
CA HIS A 131 10.63 13.73 6.37
C HIS A 131 11.58 12.55 6.65
N GLY A 132 11.16 11.64 7.53
CA GLY A 132 11.94 10.43 7.84
C GLY A 132 12.16 9.53 6.63
N LEU A 133 11.16 9.38 5.76
CA LEU A 133 11.31 8.60 4.52
C LEU A 133 12.33 9.22 3.55
N CYS A 134 12.32 10.54 3.39
CA CYS A 134 13.29 11.26 2.56
C CYS A 134 14.71 11.16 3.13
N GLU A 135 14.86 11.32 4.45
CA GLU A 135 16.14 11.20 5.14
C GLU A 135 16.67 9.76 5.08
N LEU A 136 15.78 8.77 5.22
CA LEU A 136 16.10 7.36 5.12
C LEU A 136 16.61 7.02 3.72
N ASN A 137 15.94 7.51 2.67
CA ASN A 137 16.40 7.29 1.29
C ASN A 137 17.74 7.99 1.02
N THR A 138 18.06 9.09 1.71
CA THR A 138 19.35 9.77 1.58
C THR A 138 20.47 9.05 2.34
N THR A 139 20.16 8.53 3.53
CA THR A 139 21.13 7.92 4.46
C THR A 139 21.45 6.48 4.11
N ALA A 140 20.46 5.70 3.65
CA ALA A 140 20.65 4.31 3.28
C ALA A 140 21.60 4.19 2.06
N ARG A 141 22.57 3.27 2.16
CA ARG A 141 23.52 3.01 1.09
C ARG A 141 22.91 2.10 0.04
N GLU A 142 23.27 2.37 -1.21
CA GLU A 142 22.84 1.59 -2.36
C GLU A 142 23.37 0.14 -2.27
N GLY A 143 22.49 -0.85 -2.38
CA GLY A 143 22.82 -2.27 -2.29
C GLY A 143 23.09 -2.81 -0.88
N GLU A 144 22.95 -1.99 0.17
CA GLU A 144 23.15 -2.42 1.55
C GLU A 144 21.87 -3.04 2.14
N ILE A 145 22.03 -4.17 2.82
CA ILE A 145 20.97 -4.79 3.61
C ILE A 145 20.98 -4.18 5.01
N SER A 146 19.80 -3.76 5.46
CA SER A 146 19.60 -3.13 6.76
C SER A 146 18.31 -3.64 7.40
N VAL A 147 18.12 -3.33 8.68
CA VAL A 147 16.88 -3.60 9.40
C VAL A 147 16.12 -2.29 9.56
N PHE A 148 14.83 -2.31 9.23
CA PHE A 148 13.94 -1.16 9.34
C PHE A 148 12.85 -1.43 10.37
N PHE A 149 12.76 -0.55 11.37
CA PHE A 149 11.75 -0.60 12.42
C PHE A 149 10.59 0.35 12.10
N ARG A 150 9.37 -0.22 12.02
CA ARG A 150 8.11 0.52 11.82
C ARG A 150 6.94 -0.28 12.38
N ASN A 151 6.00 0.40 13.03
CA ASN A 151 4.77 -0.19 13.57
C ASN A 151 5.02 -1.41 14.47
N ASN A 152 6.03 -1.34 15.34
CA ASN A 152 6.47 -2.45 16.19
C ASN A 152 6.89 -3.72 15.40
N HIS A 153 7.23 -3.57 14.12
CA HIS A 153 7.70 -4.63 13.24
C HIS A 153 9.11 -4.31 12.75
N PHE A 154 9.93 -5.35 12.61
CA PHE A 154 11.27 -5.27 12.02
C PHE A 154 11.23 -5.91 10.63
N SER A 155 11.49 -5.10 9.60
CA SER A 155 11.55 -5.56 8.22
C SER A 155 12.99 -5.52 7.73
N THR A 156 13.38 -6.48 6.88
CA THR A 156 14.65 -6.37 6.13
C THR A 156 14.47 -5.34 5.02
N MET A 157 15.33 -4.33 4.98
CA MET A 157 15.29 -3.25 4.01
C MET A 157 16.53 -3.25 3.13
N ILE A 158 16.35 -2.97 1.84
CA ILE A 158 17.43 -2.75 0.88
C ILE A 158 17.13 -1.53 0.01
N LYS A 159 18.18 -0.81 -0.37
CA LYS A 159 18.08 0.27 -1.36
C LYS A 159 18.58 -0.22 -2.72
N HIS A 160 17.74 -0.11 -3.74
CA HIS A 160 18.06 -0.49 -5.10
C HIS A 160 17.57 0.57 -6.12
N LYS A 161 18.47 1.03 -6.98
CA LYS A 161 18.30 2.11 -7.95
C LYS A 161 17.70 3.38 -7.34
N GLY A 162 18.12 3.74 -6.12
CA GLY A 162 17.61 4.92 -5.42
C GLY A 162 16.20 4.80 -4.83
N HIS A 163 15.65 3.58 -4.80
CA HIS A 163 14.36 3.26 -4.17
C HIS A 163 14.56 2.28 -3.01
N LEU A 164 13.75 2.44 -1.97
CA LEU A 164 13.76 1.56 -0.79
C LEU A 164 12.77 0.41 -1.00
N TYR A 165 13.17 -0.78 -0.56
CA TYR A 165 12.37 -1.99 -0.62
C TYR A 165 12.42 -2.73 0.72
N LEU A 166 11.29 -3.33 1.10
CA LEU A 166 11.15 -4.18 2.28
C LEU A 166 10.94 -5.63 1.84
N LEU A 167 11.57 -6.57 2.53
CA LEU A 167 11.40 -8.00 2.25
C LEU A 167 10.02 -8.46 2.73
N VAL A 168 9.25 -9.05 1.84
CA VAL A 168 7.96 -9.65 2.17
C VAL A 168 8.21 -10.96 2.92
N THR A 169 7.73 -11.06 4.15
CA THR A 169 7.91 -12.25 5.01
C THR A 169 6.60 -12.88 5.46
N ASP A 170 5.46 -12.29 5.10
CA ASP A 170 4.14 -12.78 5.46
C ASP A 170 3.86 -14.14 4.79
N GLN A 171 3.38 -15.09 5.60
CA GLN A 171 3.05 -16.44 5.15
C GLN A 171 1.96 -16.46 4.05
N GLY A 172 1.16 -15.39 3.92
CA GLY A 172 0.16 -15.27 2.85
C GLY A 172 0.74 -15.33 1.45
N PHE A 173 2.00 -14.90 1.27
CA PHE A 173 2.70 -14.90 -0.02
C PHE A 173 3.55 -16.16 -0.25
N LEU A 174 3.44 -17.18 0.61
CA LEU A 174 4.24 -18.40 0.53
C LEU A 174 4.13 -19.11 -0.83
N GLN A 175 2.99 -18.99 -1.53
CA GLN A 175 2.78 -19.60 -2.85
C GLN A 175 3.13 -18.66 -4.02
N GLU A 176 3.35 -17.38 -3.77
CA GLU A 176 3.64 -16.38 -4.79
C GLU A 176 5.15 -16.16 -4.89
N GLU A 177 5.85 -17.04 -5.60
CA GLU A 177 7.32 -16.95 -5.81
C GLU A 177 7.77 -15.64 -6.47
N SER A 178 6.86 -14.95 -7.17
CA SER A 178 7.13 -13.65 -7.79
C SER A 178 7.11 -12.48 -6.81
N VAL A 179 6.61 -12.64 -5.58
CA VAL A 179 6.50 -11.56 -4.59
C VAL A 179 7.60 -11.72 -3.54
N VAL A 180 8.63 -10.89 -3.65
CA VAL A 180 9.79 -10.93 -2.75
C VAL A 180 9.98 -9.61 -2.03
N TRP A 181 9.84 -8.49 -2.73
CA TRP A 181 10.06 -7.15 -2.21
C TRP A 181 8.80 -6.30 -2.29
N GLU A 182 8.61 -5.40 -1.33
CA GLU A 182 7.57 -4.37 -1.33
C GLU A 182 8.23 -2.99 -1.38
N SER A 183 7.79 -2.11 -2.27
CA SER A 183 8.36 -0.76 -2.40
C SER A 183 7.96 0.14 -1.23
N LEU A 184 8.94 0.75 -0.56
CA LEU A 184 8.72 1.74 0.49
C LEU A 184 8.86 3.14 -0.08
N HIS A 185 7.75 3.68 -0.60
CA HIS A 185 7.73 5.00 -1.24
C HIS A 185 6.73 5.98 -0.61
N ASN A 186 5.90 5.52 0.33
CA ASN A 186 4.94 6.34 1.05
C ASN A 186 4.79 5.88 2.52
N VAL A 187 3.99 6.64 3.27
CA VAL A 187 3.70 6.40 4.71
C VAL A 187 2.41 5.61 4.95
N GLU A 188 1.60 5.37 3.93
CA GLU A 188 0.26 4.78 4.01
C GLU A 188 0.25 3.26 3.82
N GLY A 189 1.30 2.70 3.20
CA GLY A 189 1.46 1.25 3.01
C GLY A 189 0.81 0.70 1.73
N ASP A 190 0.62 1.52 0.70
CA ASP A 190 0.25 1.08 -0.65
C ASP A 190 1.49 0.77 -1.51
N GLY A 191 2.47 0.08 -0.94
CA GLY A 191 3.67 -0.36 -1.62
C GLY A 191 3.36 -1.28 -2.82
N ASN A 192 4.21 -1.22 -3.84
CA ASN A 192 4.13 -2.13 -4.97
C ASN A 192 5.00 -3.36 -4.71
N PHE A 193 4.47 -4.54 -5.00
CA PHE A 193 5.24 -5.78 -4.92
C PHE A 193 6.16 -5.95 -6.12
N CYS A 194 7.34 -6.51 -5.88
CA CYS A 194 8.39 -6.78 -6.84
C CYS A 194 9.00 -8.18 -6.65
N ASP A 195 9.54 -8.73 -7.74
CA ASP A 195 10.30 -9.98 -7.75
C ASP A 195 11.73 -9.81 -7.20
N SER A 196 12.49 -10.90 -7.12
CA SER A 196 13.89 -10.92 -6.68
C SER A 196 14.82 -9.96 -7.43
N ASP A 197 14.48 -9.60 -8.68
CA ASP A 197 15.24 -8.69 -9.54
C ASP A 197 14.71 -7.24 -9.46
N PHE A 198 13.84 -6.94 -8.48
CA PHE A 198 13.17 -5.65 -8.29
C PHE A 198 12.30 -5.22 -9.48
N ARG A 199 11.74 -6.18 -10.22
CA ARG A 199 10.75 -5.90 -11.26
C ARG A 199 9.36 -5.97 -10.65
N LEU A 200 8.54 -4.96 -10.94
CA LEU A 200 7.16 -4.89 -10.48
C LEU A 200 6.40 -6.17 -10.84
N CYS A 201 5.79 -6.79 -9.83
CA CYS A 201 4.82 -7.85 -10.05
C CYS A 201 3.64 -7.20 -10.77
N HIS A 202 3.50 -7.48 -12.07
CA HIS A 202 2.25 -7.16 -12.72
C HIS A 202 1.15 -7.99 -12.02
N PRO A 203 -0.01 -7.40 -11.67
CA PRO A 203 -1.17 -8.22 -11.35
C PRO A 203 -1.28 -9.22 -12.50
N PRO A 204 -1.54 -10.52 -12.24
CA PRO A 204 -1.64 -11.49 -13.32
C PRO A 204 -2.55 -10.85 -14.34
N GLN A 205 -1.98 -10.51 -15.49
CA GLN A 205 -2.75 -10.08 -16.63
C GLN A 205 -3.62 -11.29 -16.83
N ARG A 206 -4.87 -11.20 -16.36
CA ARG A 206 -5.90 -12.17 -16.64
C ARG A 206 -5.81 -12.21 -18.15
N ALA A 207 -5.17 -13.26 -18.67
CA ALA A 207 -4.90 -13.37 -20.09
C ALA A 207 -6.23 -12.99 -20.73
N PRO A 208 -6.29 -12.05 -21.69
CA PRO A 208 -7.55 -11.75 -22.32
C PRO A 208 -8.07 -13.10 -22.74
N SER A 209 -9.10 -13.56 -22.04
CA SER A 209 -9.70 -14.82 -22.37
C SER A 209 -10.05 -14.60 -23.82
N THR A 210 -9.59 -15.49 -24.67
CA THR A 210 -10.17 -15.69 -25.98
C THR A 210 -11.63 -16.16 -25.81
N SER A 211 -12.40 -15.51 -24.94
CA SER A 211 -13.83 -15.42 -25.02
C SER A 211 -14.07 -14.42 -26.13
N ASN A 212 -14.39 -14.96 -27.30
CA ASN A 212 -15.24 -14.26 -28.26
C ASN A 212 -16.29 -13.43 -27.50
N PRO A 213 -16.65 -12.22 -27.98
CA PRO A 213 -17.74 -11.47 -27.37
C PRO A 213 -18.92 -12.43 -27.20
N PRO A 214 -19.50 -12.55 -25.99
CA PRO A 214 -20.61 -13.47 -25.76
C PRO A 214 -21.68 -13.15 -26.79
N SER A 215 -22.17 -14.20 -27.45
CA SER A 215 -23.29 -14.06 -28.36
C SER A 215 -24.46 -13.42 -27.60
N ALA A 216 -25.30 -12.63 -28.27
CA ALA A 216 -26.42 -11.94 -27.62
C ALA A 216 -27.33 -12.89 -26.79
N GLN A 217 -27.33 -14.19 -27.12
CA GLN A 217 -28.02 -15.24 -26.37
C GLN A 217 -27.39 -15.56 -25.01
N GLU A 218 -26.07 -15.54 -24.88
CA GLU A 218 -25.36 -15.79 -23.62
C GLU A 218 -25.53 -14.62 -22.64
N GLN A 219 -25.53 -13.40 -23.18
CA GLN A 219 -25.80 -12.19 -22.41
C GLN A 219 -27.24 -12.19 -21.88
N GLN A 220 -28.22 -12.61 -22.69
CA GLN A 220 -29.60 -12.79 -22.24
C GLN A 220 -29.72 -13.84 -21.12
N ARG A 221 -28.96 -14.94 -21.18
CA ARG A 221 -28.97 -15.97 -20.13
C ARG A 221 -28.34 -15.51 -18.82
N GLN A 222 -27.32 -14.65 -18.88
CA GLN A 222 -26.74 -14.02 -17.69
C GLN A 222 -27.71 -13.04 -17.06
N ILE A 223 -28.40 -12.23 -17.88
CA ILE A 223 -29.43 -11.29 -17.40
C ILE A 223 -30.58 -12.04 -16.70
N ASP A 224 -31.07 -13.15 -17.26
CA ASP A 224 -32.10 -13.97 -16.63
C ASP A 224 -31.66 -14.58 -15.29
N GLN A 225 -30.37 -14.94 -15.17
CA GLN A 225 -29.83 -15.53 -13.94
C GLN A 225 -29.69 -14.48 -12.84
N ASP A 226 -29.18 -13.29 -13.17
CA ASP A 226 -29.08 -12.17 -12.24
C ASP A 226 -30.47 -11.67 -11.80
N TYR A 227 -31.44 -11.66 -12.72
CA TYR A 227 -32.84 -11.34 -12.40
C TYR A 227 -33.43 -12.31 -11.36
N LEU A 228 -33.17 -13.61 -11.50
CA LEU A 228 -33.66 -14.63 -10.57
C LEU A 228 -33.05 -14.46 -9.17
N VAL A 229 -31.77 -14.08 -9.09
CA VAL A 229 -31.08 -13.77 -7.83
C VAL A 229 -31.64 -12.50 -7.18
N ALA A 230 -31.84 -11.44 -7.96
CA ALA A 230 -32.40 -10.17 -7.46
C ALA A 230 -33.82 -10.34 -6.88
N VAL A 231 -34.69 -11.10 -7.56
CA VAL A 231 -36.05 -11.41 -7.07
C VAL A 231 -36.02 -12.24 -5.79
N SER A 232 -35.06 -13.17 -5.66
CA SER A 232 -34.92 -13.99 -4.44
C SER A 232 -34.46 -13.19 -3.22
N LEU A 233 -33.57 -12.21 -3.42
CA LEU A 233 -33.12 -11.28 -2.38
C LEU A 233 -34.26 -10.35 -1.92
N GLN A 234 -35.12 -9.91 -2.84
CA GLN A 234 -36.28 -9.09 -2.50
C GLN A 234 -37.38 -9.85 -1.74
N GLN A 235 -37.57 -11.15 -1.97
CA GLN A 235 -38.53 -11.95 -1.18
C GLN A 235 -38.11 -12.13 0.28
N GLN A 236 -36.81 -12.04 0.60
CA GLN A 236 -36.32 -12.11 1.98
C GLN A 236 -36.48 -10.80 2.75
N GLN A 237 -36.60 -9.66 2.06
CA GLN A 237 -36.86 -8.37 2.70
C GLN A 237 -38.36 -8.05 2.67
N GLY A 238 -39.05 -8.52 3.71
CA GLY A 238 -40.44 -8.19 3.98
C GLY A 238 -40.67 -6.67 4.01
N GLY A 239 -41.71 -6.24 3.28
CA GLY A 239 -41.89 -4.88 2.81
C GLY A 239 -42.20 -3.81 3.86
N ALA A 240 -41.83 -2.57 3.53
CA ALA A 240 -42.32 -1.36 4.16
C ALA A 240 -43.27 -0.62 3.19
N PRO A 241 -44.51 -0.27 3.61
CA PRO A 241 -45.48 0.38 2.75
C PRO A 241 -45.30 1.90 2.78
N GLY A 242 -44.85 2.46 1.65
CA GLY A 242 -44.82 3.90 1.36
C GLY A 242 -45.41 4.16 -0.04
N PRO A 243 -45.96 5.37 -0.29
CA PRO A 243 -46.76 5.65 -1.48
C PRO A 243 -45.87 5.68 -2.73
N LEU A 244 -46.22 4.84 -3.72
CA LEU A 244 -45.44 4.50 -4.92
C LEU A 244 -44.07 3.92 -4.57
N SER A 245 -44.04 2.63 -4.26
CA SER A 245 -42.80 1.88 -4.05
C SER A 245 -41.92 1.99 -5.30
N ASP A 246 -40.62 2.22 -5.14
CA ASP A 246 -39.62 2.20 -6.23
C ASP A 246 -39.80 0.99 -7.17
N LEU A 247 -40.39 -0.10 -6.65
CA LEU A 247 -40.83 -1.28 -7.39
C LEU A 247 -41.78 -0.97 -8.56
N GLU A 248 -42.82 -0.16 -8.34
CA GLU A 248 -43.81 0.17 -9.37
C GLU A 248 -43.19 1.02 -10.48
N LEU A 249 -42.35 1.98 -10.10
CA LEU A 249 -41.63 2.83 -11.05
C LEU A 249 -40.63 2.01 -11.89
N ALA A 250 -39.86 1.12 -11.24
CA ALA A 250 -38.93 0.22 -11.93
C ALA A 250 -39.65 -0.70 -12.92
N ARG A 251 -40.80 -1.27 -12.52
CA ARG A 251 -41.60 -2.13 -13.41
C ARG A 251 -42.15 -1.36 -14.61
N GLN A 252 -42.54 -0.10 -14.42
CA GLN A 252 -43.04 0.75 -15.49
C GLN A 252 -41.92 1.10 -16.50
N LEU A 253 -40.75 1.53 -16.01
CA LEU A 253 -39.59 1.82 -16.86
C LEU A 253 -39.15 0.60 -17.69
N GLN A 254 -39.17 -0.59 -17.08
CA GLN A 254 -38.85 -1.84 -17.79
C GLN A 254 -39.86 -2.16 -18.90
N GLN A 255 -41.14 -1.87 -18.67
CA GLN A 255 -42.19 -2.07 -19.67
C GLN A 255 -42.06 -1.10 -20.87
N GLU A 256 -41.70 0.16 -20.59
CA GLU A 256 -41.46 1.18 -21.61
C GLU A 256 -40.26 0.82 -22.50
N GLU A 257 -39.16 0.36 -21.90
CA GLU A 257 -37.96 -0.06 -22.63
C GLU A 257 -38.24 -1.26 -23.55
N TYR A 258 -39.03 -2.23 -23.08
CA TYR A 258 -39.43 -3.41 -23.86
C TYR A 258 -40.32 -3.05 -25.05
N GLN A 259 -41.26 -2.12 -24.87
CA GLN A 259 -42.10 -1.62 -25.97
C GLN A 259 -41.29 -0.84 -27.01
N GLN A 260 -40.33 -0.03 -26.55
CA GLN A 260 -39.46 0.74 -27.43
C GLN A 260 -38.57 -0.20 -28.27
N GLN A 261 -38.06 -1.28 -27.66
CA GLN A 261 -37.28 -2.30 -28.34
C GLN A 261 -38.11 -3.11 -29.35
N GLN A 262 -39.38 -3.43 -29.05
CA GLN A 262 -40.31 -4.04 -30.00
C GLN A 262 -40.62 -3.11 -31.20
N GLN A 263 -40.82 -1.81 -30.95
CA GLN A 263 -41.04 -0.84 -32.04
C GLN A 263 -39.81 -0.73 -32.95
N LEU A 264 -38.60 -0.70 -32.39
CA LEU A 264 -37.35 -0.70 -33.15
C LEU A 264 -37.20 -1.96 -34.01
N GLN A 265 -37.52 -3.13 -33.48
CA GLN A 265 -37.52 -4.38 -34.25
C GLN A 265 -38.57 -4.38 -35.37
N GLN A 266 -39.77 -3.88 -35.12
CA GLN A 266 -40.84 -3.83 -36.12
C GLN A 266 -40.51 -2.82 -37.24
N GLN A 267 -39.88 -1.69 -36.89
CA GLN A 267 -39.43 -0.70 -37.86
C GLN A 267 -38.28 -1.23 -38.75
N GLN A 268 -37.34 -2.01 -38.18
CA GLN A 268 -36.31 -2.71 -38.97
C GLN A 268 -36.91 -3.76 -39.92
N GLN A 269 -37.95 -4.51 -39.51
CA GLN A 269 -38.61 -5.47 -40.38
C GLN A 269 -39.36 -4.82 -41.54
N LEU A 270 -40.02 -3.68 -41.31
CA LEU A 270 -40.71 -2.92 -42.37
C LEU A 270 -39.72 -2.30 -43.38
N GLN A 271 -38.54 -1.85 -42.95
CA GLN A 271 -37.49 -1.38 -43.87
C GLN A 271 -36.89 -2.50 -44.74
N GLN A 272 -36.77 -3.73 -44.23
CA GLN A 272 -36.30 -4.87 -45.02
C GLN A 272 -37.34 -5.38 -46.03
N GLN A 273 -38.64 -5.28 -45.75
CA GLN A 273 -39.67 -5.64 -46.73
C GLN A 273 -39.89 -4.59 -47.82
N GLY A 274 -39.60 -3.30 -47.55
CA GLY A 274 -39.73 -2.22 -48.54
C GLY A 274 -38.62 -2.16 -49.60
N SER A 275 -37.51 -2.87 -49.42
CA SER A 275 -36.34 -2.84 -50.32
C SER A 275 -36.26 -4.03 -51.30
N ALA A 276 -37.18 -4.99 -51.22
CA ALA A 276 -37.22 -6.18 -52.08
C ALA A 276 -38.11 -6.05 -53.34
N GLN A 277 -38.87 -4.96 -53.50
CA GLN A 277 -39.66 -4.68 -54.71
C GLN A 277 -39.19 -3.38 -55.38
N GLY A 278 -38.06 -3.47 -56.09
CA GLY A 278 -37.52 -2.32 -56.82
C GLY A 278 -36.28 -2.61 -57.67
N GLN A 279 -36.06 -3.85 -58.12
CA GLN A 279 -35.09 -4.09 -59.20
C GLN A 279 -35.77 -3.91 -60.55
N GLY A 280 -35.60 -2.72 -61.11
CA GLY A 280 -36.09 -2.39 -62.44
C GLY A 280 -35.27 -1.27 -63.06
N SER A 281 -34.29 -1.67 -63.87
CA SER A 281 -33.79 -0.96 -65.06
C SER A 281 -32.67 0.09 -64.94
N GLN A 282 -31.68 -0.14 -65.82
CA GLN A 282 -30.78 0.78 -66.54
C GLN A 282 -29.56 1.35 -65.80
N GLN A 283 -28.34 0.85 -66.10
CA GLN A 283 -27.44 1.19 -67.22
C GLN A 283 -26.75 2.58 -67.11
N THR A 284 -25.46 2.53 -67.44
CA THR A 284 -24.60 3.59 -68.00
C THR A 284 -23.86 4.61 -67.09
N ARG A 285 -22.54 4.39 -67.05
CA ARG A 285 -21.45 5.29 -67.51
C ARG A 285 -21.25 6.67 -66.85
N ARG A 286 -19.96 6.88 -66.53
CA ARG A 286 -19.07 8.03 -66.85
C ARG A 286 -18.77 9.09 -65.75
N ARG A 287 -17.46 9.14 -65.47
CA ARG A 287 -16.53 10.29 -65.45
C ARG A 287 -16.65 11.38 -64.37
N ASP A 288 -15.47 11.65 -63.78
CA ASP A 288 -14.81 12.95 -63.55
C ASP A 288 -15.70 14.12 -63.12
N LYS A 289 -15.40 14.76 -61.98
CA LYS A 289 -14.35 15.79 -61.88
C LYS A 289 -14.31 16.43 -60.50
N ASP A 290 -13.13 16.96 -60.19
CA ASP A 290 -12.76 17.90 -59.13
C ASP A 290 -13.83 18.98 -58.84
N SER A 291 -13.87 19.47 -57.59
CA SER A 291 -13.24 20.75 -57.22
C SER A 291 -13.64 21.17 -55.80
N ASP A 292 -12.63 21.52 -55.02
CA ASP A 292 -12.69 22.51 -53.95
C ASP A 292 -13.54 23.74 -54.33
N CYS A 293 -14.31 24.26 -53.38
CA CYS A 293 -14.29 25.70 -53.11
C CYS A 293 -14.80 25.97 -51.69
N ALA A 294 -14.11 26.90 -51.05
CA ALA A 294 -14.15 27.24 -49.65
C ALA A 294 -15.19 28.33 -49.32
N LEU A 295 -15.25 28.61 -48.00
CA LEU A 295 -15.71 29.83 -47.32
C LEU A 295 -17.22 29.97 -47.10
N LEU A 296 -17.66 29.71 -45.87
CA LEU A 296 -17.72 30.74 -44.81
C LEU A 296 -17.69 30.08 -43.42
#